data_AF-A0A2M7YM58-F1
#
_entry.id   AF-A0A2M7YM58-F1
#
_cell.length_a   1.000
_cell.length_b   1.000
_cell.length_c   1.000
_cell.angle_alpha   90.00
_cell.angle_beta   90.00
_cell.angle_gamma   90.00
#
_symmetry.space_group_name_H-M   'P 1'
#
loop_
_entity.id
_entity.type
_entity.pdbx_description
1 polymer ?
#
loop_
_entity_poly.entity_id
_entity_poly.type
_entity_poly.pdbx_seq_one_letter_code
_entity_poly.pdbx_strand_id
1 'polypeptide(L)'
;MSNKLQKSISILTSITTTIMVSGVVMLAPLAASAVTIVDGDIVSPDAAFTETDDGITYYPYDVFIVKIINGKTFKRLILNPQVFDSYGHLEWGNIKTISAATVDGYTTSQLVRQIDTQPVYKLVPDGDTGTKEWLNMTAAEFEAAGYDWDSIYIVNGTDVGNYTTGSDIVDGGTVSSGTLTAVLAADTPASGITVKNAARVPFTKVNLTATGGDVIVDSLVIERTGLAQDGAISSVDIIDDSTNRAINTTSKTFNSLHQANFTDDFTISKGTTKSVILAANMASNLTSYSAEAPSLSLVSVILKGSASVSASLPLTGNSMTNNNTITIGEATISIGAYSNASSTAIQVGKEDYTFFSFQVQAGSAEKIQFSQVRVYQEGSASLGTDVINLELLQDGTKIADGVISTSKYVDFSFSTITIDKGQIAQFQVRADVNDGSARTIKLGI
;
A
#
# COMPACT_ATOMS: atom_id res chain seq x y z
N MET A 1 11.56 -65.55 13.36
CA MET A 1 11.06 -66.47 12.31
C MET A 1 9.71 -65.94 11.85
N SER A 2 9.35 -65.69 10.60
CA SER A 2 10.01 -65.76 9.29
C SER A 2 9.14 -64.95 8.31
N ASN A 3 9.74 -63.97 7.64
CA ASN A 3 9.71 -63.73 6.19
C ASN A 3 8.73 -64.54 5.32
N LYS A 4 8.01 -63.83 4.42
CA LYS A 4 8.05 -63.91 2.92
C LYS A 4 6.89 -63.07 2.34
N LEU A 5 7.10 -61.95 1.63
CA LEU A 5 7.64 -61.69 0.27
C LEU A 5 6.64 -61.95 -0.88
N GLN A 6 6.38 -60.88 -1.68
CA GLN A 6 6.26 -60.77 -3.16
C GLN A 6 5.12 -59.81 -3.61
N LYS A 7 5.43 -58.61 -4.13
CA LYS A 7 5.60 -58.19 -5.56
C LYS A 7 4.26 -58.19 -6.35
N SER A 8 3.87 -57.25 -7.21
CA SER A 8 4.29 -55.93 -7.73
C SER A 8 3.28 -55.49 -8.81
N ILE A 9 3.29 -54.21 -9.26
CA ILE A 9 2.76 -53.57 -10.51
C ILE A 9 1.96 -52.30 -10.12
N SER A 10 2.59 -51.11 -10.10
CA SER A 10 2.71 -50.12 -11.20
C SER A 10 1.38 -49.55 -11.71
N ILE A 11 1.16 -48.24 -11.55
CA ILE A 11 0.76 -47.31 -12.62
C ILE A 11 1.32 -45.92 -12.25
N LEU A 12 2.13 -45.42 -13.18
CA LEU A 12 2.66 -44.06 -13.27
C LEU A 12 1.55 -43.15 -13.84
N THR A 13 1.26 -42.02 -13.21
CA THR A 13 0.64 -40.87 -13.89
C THR A 13 1.33 -39.60 -13.42
N SER A 14 2.36 -39.22 -14.17
CA SER A 14 2.98 -37.89 -14.14
C SER A 14 2.02 -36.90 -14.79
N ILE A 15 1.53 -35.91 -14.04
CA ILE A 15 0.87 -34.73 -14.60
C ILE A 15 1.98 -33.71 -14.87
N THR A 16 2.38 -33.62 -16.14
CA THR A 16 3.24 -32.55 -16.64
C THR A 16 2.35 -31.33 -16.90
N THR A 17 2.43 -30.32 -16.05
CA THR A 17 1.75 -29.04 -16.30
C THR A 17 2.68 -28.13 -17.09
N THR A 18 2.46 -28.05 -18.41
CA THR A 18 3.03 -27.01 -19.28
C THR A 18 2.17 -25.76 -19.18
N ILE A 19 2.69 -24.68 -18.60
CA ILE A 19 2.10 -23.34 -18.73
C ILE A 19 2.97 -22.55 -19.72
N MET A 20 2.38 -22.22 -20.87
CA MET A 20 2.93 -21.30 -21.88
C MET A 20 1.87 -20.23 -22.16
N VAL A 21 2.19 -18.97 -21.88
CA VAL A 21 1.50 -17.74 -22.32
C VAL A 21 2.59 -16.64 -22.32
N SER A 22 2.92 -15.83 -23.33
CA SER A 22 2.58 -15.70 -24.74
C SER A 22 3.65 -14.78 -25.39
N GLY A 23 3.97 -15.01 -26.67
CA GLY A 23 4.40 -13.93 -27.58
C GLY A 23 5.89 -13.82 -27.92
N VAL A 24 6.34 -14.61 -28.90
CA VAL A 24 7.11 -14.23 -30.11
C VAL A 24 7.50 -15.55 -30.79
N VAL A 25 7.11 -15.72 -32.06
CA VAL A 25 7.49 -16.89 -32.86
C VAL A 25 8.99 -16.78 -33.19
N MET A 26 9.82 -17.65 -32.62
CA MET A 26 11.16 -17.92 -33.13
C MET A 26 11.38 -19.43 -33.29
N LEU A 27 12.01 -19.78 -34.41
CA LEU A 27 12.46 -21.10 -34.83
C LEU A 27 12.78 -22.05 -33.66
N ALA A 28 12.16 -23.22 -33.66
CA ALA A 28 12.48 -24.30 -32.73
C ALA A 28 13.95 -24.72 -32.88
N PRO A 29 14.79 -24.59 -31.83
CA PRO A 29 16.07 -25.28 -31.78
C PRO A 29 15.80 -26.77 -31.55
N LEU A 30 16.65 -27.61 -32.12
CA LEU A 30 16.70 -29.04 -31.83
C LEU A 30 16.62 -29.27 -30.32
N ALA A 31 15.81 -30.25 -29.91
CA ALA A 31 15.72 -30.70 -28.53
C ALA A 31 17.09 -31.20 -28.06
N ALA A 32 17.91 -30.29 -27.55
CA ALA A 32 18.96 -30.62 -26.60
C ALA A 32 18.24 -31.30 -25.43
N SER A 33 18.73 -32.47 -25.01
CA SER A 33 18.24 -33.09 -23.79
C SER A 33 18.46 -32.09 -22.66
N ALA A 34 17.38 -31.52 -22.12
CA ALA A 34 17.47 -30.55 -21.04
C ALA A 34 18.23 -31.21 -19.88
N VAL A 35 19.33 -30.59 -19.46
CA VAL A 35 20.08 -31.04 -18.29
C VAL A 35 19.10 -31.09 -17.13
N THR A 36 18.92 -32.26 -16.53
CA THR A 36 18.02 -32.41 -15.38
C THR A 36 18.68 -31.79 -14.15
N ILE A 37 18.02 -30.79 -13.58
CA ILE A 37 18.42 -30.12 -12.36
C ILE A 37 17.57 -30.61 -11.19
N VAL A 38 18.22 -30.98 -10.10
CA VAL A 38 17.62 -31.40 -8.84
C VAL A 38 18.04 -30.47 -7.70
N ASP A 39 17.35 -30.56 -6.57
CA ASP A 39 17.68 -29.80 -5.37
C ASP A 39 19.14 -30.04 -4.94
N GLY A 40 19.87 -28.97 -4.63
CA GLY A 40 21.28 -29.00 -4.24
C GLY A 40 22.28 -29.03 -5.40
N ASP A 41 21.84 -29.10 -6.65
CA ASP A 41 22.75 -29.00 -7.80
C ASP A 41 23.45 -27.63 -7.84
N ILE A 42 24.71 -27.65 -8.28
CA ILE A 42 25.48 -26.46 -8.61
C ILE A 42 25.47 -26.22 -10.12
N VAL A 43 25.17 -25.00 -10.53
CA VAL A 43 24.98 -24.62 -11.92
C VAL A 43 25.78 -23.36 -12.27
N SER A 44 26.13 -23.23 -13.55
CA SER A 44 26.72 -22.02 -14.12
C SER A 44 26.06 -21.72 -15.48
N PRO A 45 25.88 -20.45 -15.85
CA PRO A 45 25.27 -20.08 -17.12
C PRO A 45 26.25 -20.28 -18.30
N ASP A 46 25.74 -20.67 -19.46
CA ASP A 46 26.53 -20.82 -20.70
C ASP A 46 26.93 -19.50 -21.36
N ALA A 47 26.29 -18.39 -20.97
CA ALA A 47 26.52 -17.04 -21.44
C ALA A 47 26.23 -16.02 -20.34
N ALA A 48 26.76 -14.80 -20.48
CA ALA A 48 26.43 -13.72 -19.56
C ALA A 48 24.96 -13.29 -19.72
N PHE A 49 24.32 -12.93 -18.61
CA PHE A 49 22.97 -12.39 -18.59
C PHE A 49 22.81 -11.38 -17.45
N THR A 50 21.86 -10.46 -17.61
CA THR A 50 21.50 -9.49 -16.57
C THR A 50 20.14 -9.86 -16.03
N GLU A 51 20.04 -10.08 -14.72
CA GLU A 51 18.76 -10.38 -14.10
C GLU A 51 17.83 -9.17 -14.10
N THR A 52 16.55 -9.45 -14.35
CA THR A 52 15.53 -8.40 -14.33
C THR A 52 15.21 -7.94 -12.91
N ASP A 53 15.36 -8.82 -11.92
CA ASP A 53 14.94 -8.58 -10.53
C ASP A 53 15.95 -7.72 -9.74
N ASP A 54 17.25 -7.96 -9.88
CA ASP A 54 18.30 -7.24 -9.14
C ASP A 54 19.21 -6.35 -10.03
N GLY A 55 19.11 -6.47 -11.36
CA GLY A 55 19.94 -5.72 -12.31
C GLY A 55 21.41 -6.15 -12.35
N ILE A 56 21.79 -7.22 -11.65
CA ILE A 56 23.15 -7.76 -11.62
C ILE A 56 23.43 -8.53 -12.90
N THR A 57 24.61 -8.32 -13.47
CA THR A 57 25.09 -9.11 -14.61
C THR A 57 25.92 -10.27 -14.11
N TYR A 58 25.45 -11.48 -14.40
CA TYR A 58 26.15 -12.72 -14.12
C TYR A 58 26.87 -13.24 -15.36
N TYR A 59 28.00 -13.89 -15.15
CA TYR A 59 28.91 -14.36 -16.18
C TYR A 59 29.07 -15.89 -16.12
N PRO A 60 29.62 -16.53 -17.18
CA PRO A 60 29.81 -17.99 -17.20
C PRO A 60 30.69 -18.58 -16.09
N TYR A 61 31.44 -17.74 -15.38
CA TYR A 61 32.24 -18.18 -14.22
C TYR A 61 31.49 -18.09 -12.89
N ASP A 62 30.30 -17.48 -12.85
CA ASP A 62 29.48 -17.42 -11.65
C ASP A 62 28.80 -18.76 -11.39
N VAL A 63 28.85 -19.21 -10.14
CA VAL A 63 28.33 -20.51 -9.72
C VAL A 63 27.16 -20.29 -8.77
N PHE A 64 26.07 -20.98 -9.00
CA PHE A 64 24.88 -20.95 -8.16
C PHE A 64 24.59 -22.31 -7.57
N ILE A 65 24.04 -22.33 -6.36
CA ILE A 65 23.42 -23.53 -5.77
C ILE A 65 21.90 -23.45 -5.86
N VAL A 66 21.29 -24.48 -6.44
CA VAL A 66 19.84 -24.55 -6.67
C VAL A 66 19.12 -25.12 -5.47
N LYS A 67 17.98 -24.53 -5.12
CA LYS A 67 17.06 -25.03 -4.09
C LYS A 67 15.67 -25.25 -4.69
N ILE A 68 15.11 -26.44 -4.52
CA ILE A 68 13.76 -26.78 -4.97
C ILE A 68 12.96 -27.24 -3.76
N ILE A 69 11.96 -26.45 -3.37
CA ILE A 69 11.18 -26.70 -2.16
C ILE A 69 9.73 -26.25 -2.38
N ASN A 70 8.76 -27.06 -1.95
CA ASN A 70 7.33 -26.73 -2.02
C ASN A 70 6.83 -26.30 -3.42
N GLY A 71 7.44 -26.81 -4.49
CA GLY A 71 7.11 -26.43 -5.88
C GLY A 71 7.69 -25.09 -6.34
N LYS A 72 8.47 -24.41 -5.49
CA LYS A 72 9.25 -23.21 -5.82
C LYS A 72 10.69 -23.58 -6.15
N THR A 73 11.34 -22.75 -6.94
CA THR A 73 12.71 -22.95 -7.41
C THR A 73 13.53 -21.69 -7.18
N PHE A 74 14.59 -21.81 -6.38
CA PHE A 74 15.50 -20.72 -6.05
C PHE A 74 16.93 -21.04 -6.50
N LYS A 75 17.73 -20.00 -6.66
CA LYS A 75 19.18 -20.09 -6.79
C LYS A 75 19.86 -19.12 -5.85
N ARG A 76 21.06 -19.44 -5.40
CA ARG A 76 21.91 -18.54 -4.62
C ARG A 76 23.31 -18.52 -5.19
N LEU A 77 23.87 -17.33 -5.36
CA LEU A 77 25.27 -17.16 -5.77
C LEU A 77 26.22 -17.76 -4.72
N ILE A 78 27.19 -18.54 -5.18
CA ILE A 78 28.38 -18.92 -4.42
C ILE A 78 29.44 -17.85 -4.70
N LEU A 79 29.67 -16.97 -3.72
CA LEU A 79 30.33 -15.69 -3.94
C LEU A 79 31.73 -15.79 -4.57
N ASN A 80 32.55 -16.73 -4.11
CA ASN A 80 33.93 -16.87 -4.56
C ASN A 80 34.45 -18.30 -4.31
N PRO A 81 35.64 -18.66 -4.84
CA PRO A 81 36.22 -19.99 -4.67
C PRO A 81 36.45 -20.41 -3.21
N GLN A 82 36.76 -19.46 -2.31
CA GLN A 82 36.94 -19.78 -0.88
C GLN A 82 35.61 -20.24 -0.25
N VAL A 83 34.49 -19.58 -0.61
CA VAL A 83 33.17 -20.03 -0.18
C VAL A 83 32.87 -21.41 -0.75
N PHE A 84 33.13 -21.64 -2.03
CA PHE A 84 32.92 -22.94 -2.68
C PHE A 84 33.69 -24.07 -1.95
N ASP A 85 35.00 -23.90 -1.79
CA ASP A 85 35.90 -24.90 -1.19
C ASP A 85 35.63 -25.13 0.32
N SER A 86 34.92 -24.20 0.98
CA SER A 86 34.52 -24.36 2.38
C SER A 86 33.44 -25.44 2.58
N TYR A 87 32.73 -25.81 1.52
CA TYR A 87 31.72 -26.85 1.56
C TYR A 87 32.31 -28.17 1.08
N GLY A 88 32.62 -29.08 2.03
CA GLY A 88 33.23 -30.37 1.71
C GLY A 88 32.38 -31.34 0.87
N HIS A 89 31.14 -30.97 0.53
CA HIS A 89 30.26 -31.73 -0.37
C HIS A 89 30.16 -31.12 -1.77
N LEU A 90 30.72 -29.93 -2.00
CA LEU A 90 30.78 -29.30 -3.31
C LEU A 90 32.08 -29.68 -4.02
N GLU A 91 31.98 -29.94 -5.32
CA GLU A 91 33.13 -30.31 -6.15
C GLU A 91 33.04 -29.55 -7.48
N TRP A 92 34.13 -28.91 -7.90
CA TRP A 92 34.17 -28.11 -9.14
C TRP A 92 33.76 -28.92 -10.38
N GLY A 93 34.03 -30.23 -10.39
CA GLY A 93 33.63 -31.14 -11.47
C GLY A 93 32.12 -31.41 -11.55
N ASN A 94 31.35 -31.07 -10.51
CA ASN A 94 29.90 -31.27 -10.46
C ASN A 94 29.11 -30.04 -10.95
N ILE A 95 29.78 -28.96 -11.35
CA ILE A 95 29.12 -27.78 -11.92
C ILE A 95 28.47 -28.14 -13.26
N LYS A 96 27.15 -27.97 -13.32
CA LYS A 96 26.38 -28.18 -14.55
C LYS A 96 26.26 -26.85 -15.31
N THR A 97 26.89 -26.78 -16.48
CA THR A 97 26.66 -25.65 -17.40
C THR A 97 25.29 -25.79 -18.06
N ILE A 98 24.43 -24.79 -17.89
CA ILE A 98 23.07 -24.74 -18.46
C ILE A 98 22.83 -23.40 -19.15
N SER A 99 21.75 -23.28 -19.92
CA SER A 99 21.48 -22.03 -20.63
C SER A 99 21.24 -20.87 -19.67
N ALA A 100 21.75 -19.69 -20.02
CA ALA A 100 21.52 -18.46 -19.25
C ALA A 100 20.04 -18.22 -18.96
N ALA A 101 19.15 -18.47 -19.93
CA ALA A 101 17.70 -18.39 -19.76
C ALA A 101 17.13 -19.40 -18.74
N THR A 102 17.76 -20.58 -18.60
CA THR A 102 17.36 -21.55 -17.57
C THR A 102 17.79 -21.08 -16.19
N VAL A 103 19.01 -20.54 -16.06
CA VAL A 103 19.49 -19.95 -14.80
C VAL A 103 18.59 -18.79 -14.39
N ASP A 104 18.29 -17.86 -15.31
CA ASP A 104 17.43 -16.69 -15.09
C ASP A 104 15.99 -17.07 -14.65
N GLY A 105 15.51 -18.26 -15.04
CA GLY A 105 14.19 -18.76 -14.63
C GLY A 105 14.08 -19.15 -13.15
N TYR A 106 15.18 -19.30 -12.42
CA TYR A 106 15.16 -19.52 -10.96
C TYR A 106 15.10 -18.18 -10.23
N THR A 107 14.26 -18.09 -9.18
CA THR A 107 14.21 -16.92 -8.31
C THR A 107 15.52 -16.79 -7.52
N THR A 108 16.22 -15.67 -7.66
CA THR A 108 17.44 -15.41 -6.90
C THR A 108 17.12 -15.18 -5.43
N SER A 109 17.69 -16.01 -4.56
CA SER A 109 17.66 -15.80 -3.13
C SER A 109 18.91 -15.07 -2.67
N GLN A 110 18.67 -13.94 -2.01
CA GLN A 110 19.67 -13.19 -1.28
C GLN A 110 19.64 -13.49 0.22
N LEU A 111 18.75 -14.38 0.68
CA LEU A 111 18.50 -14.60 2.09
C LEU A 111 19.26 -15.81 2.61
N VAL A 112 20.07 -15.60 3.65
CA VAL A 112 20.82 -16.67 4.30
C VAL A 112 20.69 -16.63 5.81
N ARG A 113 20.81 -17.79 6.43
CA ARG A 113 21.00 -17.95 7.87
C ARG A 113 22.19 -18.84 8.12
N GLN A 114 23.11 -18.39 8.97
CA GLN A 114 24.24 -19.23 9.34
C GLN A 114 23.75 -20.44 10.14
N ILE A 115 24.36 -21.59 9.92
CA ILE A 115 24.09 -22.81 10.70
C ILE A 115 24.25 -22.53 12.20
N ASP A 116 23.34 -23.10 12.99
CA ASP A 116 23.26 -22.93 14.45
C ASP A 116 23.09 -21.49 14.96
N THR A 117 22.67 -20.57 14.09
CA THR A 117 22.28 -19.20 14.47
C THR A 117 20.81 -18.90 14.12
N GLN A 118 20.30 -17.81 14.68
CA GLN A 118 18.95 -17.30 14.43
C GLN A 118 18.88 -16.17 13.40
N PRO A 119 19.83 -15.21 13.34
CA PRO A 119 19.74 -14.08 12.41
C PRO A 119 19.67 -14.50 10.94
N VAL A 120 18.71 -13.93 10.21
CA VAL A 120 18.61 -14.02 8.75
C VAL A 120 19.23 -12.76 8.15
N TYR A 121 20.15 -12.91 7.21
CA TYR A 121 20.80 -11.82 6.52
C TYR A 121 20.35 -11.77 5.06
N LYS A 122 20.18 -10.55 4.55
CA LYS A 122 20.17 -10.27 3.11
C LYS A 122 21.62 -10.06 2.66
N LEU A 123 22.03 -10.76 1.61
CA LEU A 123 23.35 -10.64 0.99
C LEU A 123 23.28 -9.70 -0.22
N VAL A 124 24.23 -8.79 -0.30
CA VAL A 124 24.41 -7.88 -1.44
C VAL A 124 25.82 -8.12 -2.01
N PRO A 125 25.97 -8.94 -3.06
CA PRO A 125 27.25 -9.18 -3.71
C PRO A 125 27.81 -7.92 -4.37
N ASP A 126 29.12 -7.73 -4.28
CA ASP A 126 29.91 -6.74 -5.02
C ASP A 126 31.24 -7.40 -5.44
N GLY A 127 31.21 -8.05 -6.61
CA GLY A 127 32.27 -8.94 -7.08
C GLY A 127 32.47 -10.15 -6.16
N ASP A 128 33.73 -10.45 -5.82
CA ASP A 128 34.11 -11.56 -4.92
C ASP A 128 33.87 -11.26 -3.43
N THR A 129 33.27 -10.11 -3.11
CA THR A 129 32.97 -9.64 -1.75
C THR A 129 31.51 -9.15 -1.65
N GLY A 130 31.12 -8.51 -0.56
CA GLY A 130 29.82 -7.86 -0.46
C GLY A 130 29.47 -7.42 0.94
N THR A 131 28.21 -7.06 1.15
CA THR A 131 27.64 -6.80 2.47
C THR A 131 26.60 -7.86 2.87
N LYS A 132 26.49 -8.10 4.16
CA LYS A 132 25.37 -8.81 4.79
C LYS A 132 24.62 -7.85 5.69
N GLU A 133 23.32 -7.78 5.50
CA GLU A 133 22.43 -6.86 6.19
C GLU A 133 21.46 -7.69 7.02
N TRP A 134 21.44 -7.49 8.34
CA TRP A 134 20.56 -8.29 9.21
C TRP A 134 19.11 -7.86 8.98
N LEU A 135 18.23 -8.82 8.65
CA LEU A 135 16.79 -8.62 8.75
C LEU A 135 16.40 -8.62 10.24
N ASN A 136 16.55 -7.46 10.88
CA ASN A 136 16.25 -7.27 12.30
C ASN A 136 14.76 -6.97 12.46
N MET A 137 13.95 -8.00 12.21
CA MET A 137 12.49 -7.93 12.21
C MET A 137 11.88 -9.24 12.73
N THR A 138 10.63 -9.18 13.14
CA THR A 138 9.80 -10.32 13.54
C THR A 138 9.37 -11.14 12.32
N ALA A 139 8.85 -12.35 12.58
CA ALA A 139 8.32 -13.21 11.53
C ALA A 139 7.16 -12.57 10.75
N ALA A 140 6.30 -11.81 11.43
CA ALA A 140 5.18 -11.12 10.79
C ALA A 140 5.63 -9.97 9.89
N GLU A 141 6.64 -9.20 10.32
CA GLU A 141 7.25 -8.14 9.51
C GLU A 141 7.96 -8.72 8.28
N PHE A 142 8.62 -9.87 8.44
CA PHE A 142 9.26 -10.58 7.33
C PHE A 142 8.25 -10.96 6.23
N GLU A 143 7.10 -11.53 6.62
CA GLU A 143 6.02 -11.88 5.69
C GLU A 143 5.36 -10.63 5.09
N ALA A 144 5.16 -9.58 5.91
CA ALA A 144 4.56 -8.33 5.46
C ALA A 144 5.45 -7.57 4.44
N ALA A 145 6.78 -7.67 4.60
CA ALA A 145 7.76 -7.16 3.65
C ALA A 145 7.85 -7.99 2.36
N GLY A 146 7.07 -9.08 2.24
CA GLY A 146 7.02 -9.93 1.07
C GLY A 146 8.16 -10.93 0.95
N TYR A 147 8.95 -11.13 2.02
CA TYR A 147 10.00 -12.14 2.02
C TYR A 147 9.41 -13.56 2.12
N ASP A 148 10.07 -14.51 1.47
CA ASP A 148 9.66 -15.91 1.45
C ASP A 148 10.57 -16.75 2.35
N TRP A 149 9.99 -17.39 3.37
CA TRP A 149 10.71 -18.30 4.27
C TRP A 149 11.38 -19.45 3.50
N ASP A 150 10.77 -19.90 2.40
CA ASP A 150 11.32 -20.96 1.56
C ASP A 150 12.56 -20.51 0.79
N SER A 151 12.80 -19.21 0.63
CA SER A 151 13.98 -18.68 -0.06
C SER A 151 15.24 -18.71 0.80
N ILE A 152 15.15 -18.86 2.13
CA ILE A 152 16.32 -18.78 3.03
C ILE A 152 17.23 -20.00 2.86
N TYR A 153 18.51 -19.76 2.59
CA TYR A 153 19.55 -20.81 2.58
C TYR A 153 20.24 -20.92 3.94
N ILE A 154 20.48 -22.15 4.40
CA ILE A 154 21.34 -22.40 5.56
C ILE A 154 22.77 -22.53 5.08
N VAL A 155 23.66 -21.70 5.60
CA VAL A 155 25.05 -21.58 5.13
C VAL A 155 26.06 -21.75 6.26
N ASN A 156 27.31 -22.08 5.94
CA ASN A 156 28.37 -22.19 6.93
C ASN A 156 28.94 -20.79 7.32
N GLY A 157 29.82 -20.76 8.32
CA GLY A 157 30.43 -19.52 8.80
C GLY A 157 31.40 -18.85 7.81
N THR A 158 32.02 -19.61 6.91
CA THR A 158 32.93 -19.06 5.88
C THR A 158 32.15 -18.26 4.85
N ASP A 159 30.97 -18.75 4.44
CA ASP A 159 30.08 -18.09 3.48
C ASP A 159 29.70 -16.68 3.95
N VAL A 160 29.02 -16.58 5.10
CA VAL A 160 28.68 -15.29 5.72
C VAL A 160 29.90 -14.47 6.16
N GLY A 161 31.07 -15.09 6.31
CA GLY A 161 32.31 -14.44 6.69
C GLY A 161 32.98 -13.67 5.55
N ASN A 162 32.65 -13.98 4.29
CA ASN A 162 33.14 -13.25 3.12
C ASN A 162 32.38 -11.94 2.84
N TYR A 163 31.29 -11.70 3.59
CA TYR A 163 30.52 -10.46 3.53
C TYR A 163 30.86 -9.56 4.72
N THR A 164 31.12 -8.29 4.43
CA THR A 164 31.23 -7.24 5.44
C THR A 164 29.85 -6.94 6.05
N THR A 165 29.79 -6.41 7.28
CA THR A 165 28.50 -6.09 7.91
C THR A 165 27.96 -4.79 7.34
N GLY A 166 26.80 -4.84 6.69
CA GLY A 166 26.04 -3.68 6.24
C GLY A 166 25.14 -3.12 7.35
N SER A 167 24.27 -2.17 7.00
CA SER A 167 23.27 -1.67 7.96
C SER A 167 22.17 -2.71 8.14
N ASP A 168 21.61 -2.78 9.35
CA ASP A 168 20.43 -3.62 9.59
C ASP A 168 19.26 -3.14 8.72
N ILE A 169 18.53 -4.10 8.17
CA ILE A 169 17.22 -3.87 7.56
C ILE A 169 16.20 -4.07 8.67
N VAL A 170 15.62 -2.96 9.12
CA VAL A 170 14.43 -2.93 9.96
C VAL A 170 13.22 -2.68 9.05
N ASP A 171 12.07 -3.26 9.37
CA ASP A 171 10.84 -2.83 8.69
C ASP A 171 10.59 -1.35 9.07
N GLY A 172 10.39 -0.52 8.06
CA GLY A 172 9.95 0.87 8.23
C GLY A 172 8.46 0.97 8.56
N GLY A 173 7.73 -0.16 8.55
CA GLY A 173 6.36 -0.28 9.01
C GLY A 173 6.26 -0.17 10.53
N THR A 174 5.46 0.77 11.04
CA THR A 174 5.12 0.82 12.47
C THR A 174 4.43 -0.49 12.89
N VAL A 175 5.07 -1.32 13.73
CA VAL A 175 4.45 -2.55 14.22
C VAL A 175 3.21 -2.25 15.06
N SER A 176 2.05 -2.66 14.55
CA SER A 176 0.78 -2.60 15.29
C SER A 176 0.75 -3.67 16.40
N SER A 177 1.11 -3.28 17.62
CA SER A 177 1.25 -4.15 18.80
C SER A 177 0.55 -3.61 20.05
N GLY A 178 -0.02 -2.41 20.00
CA GLY A 178 -0.69 -1.77 21.13
C GLY A 178 -2.07 -2.34 21.47
N THR A 179 -2.71 -1.73 22.46
CA THR A 179 -4.14 -1.88 22.75
C THR A 179 -4.88 -0.62 22.29
N LEU A 180 -5.87 -0.79 21.43
CA LEU A 180 -6.79 0.26 21.04
C LEU A 180 -7.99 0.31 21.98
N THR A 181 -8.17 1.43 22.68
CA THR A 181 -9.42 1.71 23.38
C THR A 181 -10.31 2.57 22.48
N ALA A 182 -11.52 2.11 22.19
CA ALA A 182 -12.52 2.88 21.45
C ALA A 182 -13.70 3.22 22.36
N VAL A 183 -14.02 4.50 22.47
CA VAL A 183 -15.13 5.01 23.28
C VAL A 183 -15.91 6.08 22.54
N LEU A 184 -17.21 6.17 22.82
CA LEU A 184 -18.03 7.28 22.35
C LEU A 184 -17.49 8.60 22.92
N ALA A 185 -17.25 9.59 22.07
CA ALA A 185 -16.77 10.89 22.51
C ALA A 185 -17.91 11.67 23.17
N ALA A 186 -17.59 12.40 24.24
CA ALA A 186 -18.58 13.16 25.01
C ALA A 186 -19.24 14.30 24.19
N ASP A 187 -18.55 14.78 23.16
CA ASP A 187 -19.02 15.76 22.18
C ASP A 187 -19.56 15.11 20.90
N THR A 188 -20.04 13.87 20.98
CA THR A 188 -20.87 13.27 19.92
C THR A 188 -22.06 14.18 19.62
N PRO A 189 -22.35 14.47 18.33
CA PRO A 189 -23.42 15.39 17.94
C PRO A 189 -24.74 15.11 18.64
N ALA A 190 -25.37 16.15 19.19
CA ALA A 190 -26.73 16.06 19.71
C ALA A 190 -27.72 15.79 18.57
N SER A 191 -28.88 15.21 18.88
CA SER A 191 -29.96 15.04 17.91
C SER A 191 -30.30 16.36 17.23
N GLY A 192 -30.36 16.32 15.91
CA GLY A 192 -30.59 17.49 15.06
C GLY A 192 -31.35 17.13 13.79
N ILE A 193 -31.17 17.96 12.77
CA ILE A 193 -31.81 17.81 11.47
C ILE A 193 -30.74 17.52 10.42
N THR A 194 -31.00 16.53 9.58
CA THR A 194 -30.26 16.27 8.34
C THR A 194 -31.06 16.82 7.17
N VAL A 195 -30.39 17.41 6.19
CA VAL A 195 -31.04 18.01 5.01
C VAL A 195 -30.53 17.36 3.73
N LYS A 196 -31.32 17.42 2.66
CA LYS A 196 -30.91 16.90 1.35
C LYS A 196 -29.60 17.54 0.88
N ASN A 197 -28.81 16.81 0.09
CA ASN A 197 -27.49 17.24 -0.42
C ASN A 197 -26.43 17.55 0.65
N ALA A 198 -26.73 17.49 1.95
CA ALA A 198 -25.73 17.76 2.98
C ALA A 198 -24.64 16.69 2.95
N ALA A 199 -23.39 17.13 2.76
CA ALA A 199 -22.22 16.26 2.79
C ALA A 199 -21.64 16.18 4.21
N ARG A 200 -21.08 15.02 4.56
CA ARG A 200 -20.36 14.76 5.81
C ARG A 200 -21.10 15.21 7.07
N VAL A 201 -22.43 15.01 7.12
CA VAL A 201 -23.22 15.29 8.32
C VAL A 201 -22.73 14.38 9.45
N PRO A 202 -22.30 14.92 10.60
CA PRO A 202 -21.71 14.13 11.66
C PRO A 202 -22.82 13.45 12.48
N PHE A 203 -22.76 12.11 12.65
CA PHE A 203 -23.73 11.37 13.46
C PHE A 203 -23.13 10.90 14.79
N THR A 204 -21.89 10.42 14.75
CA THR A 204 -21.25 9.75 15.89
C THR A 204 -19.79 10.14 15.94
N LYS A 205 -19.29 10.55 17.10
CA LYS A 205 -17.87 10.82 17.30
C LYS A 205 -17.27 9.77 18.22
N VAL A 206 -16.16 9.16 17.82
CA VAL A 206 -15.49 8.08 18.53
C VAL A 206 -14.06 8.49 18.81
N ASN A 207 -13.63 8.37 20.07
CA ASN A 207 -12.24 8.56 20.47
C ASN A 207 -11.52 7.20 20.44
N LEU A 208 -10.47 7.11 19.61
CA LEU A 208 -9.63 5.93 19.43
C LEU A 208 -8.26 6.20 20.08
N THR A 209 -7.94 5.50 21.17
CA THR A 209 -6.72 5.75 21.96
C THR A 209 -5.80 4.54 21.93
N ALA A 210 -4.55 4.73 21.48
CA ALA A 210 -3.54 3.67 21.47
C ALA A 210 -2.71 3.69 22.76
N THR A 211 -2.56 2.53 23.39
CA THR A 211 -1.72 2.32 24.58
C THR A 211 -0.83 1.09 24.38
N GLY A 212 0.27 0.97 25.12
CA GLY A 212 1.16 -0.20 25.02
C GLY A 212 2.03 -0.29 23.75
N GLY A 213 1.63 0.36 22.65
CA GLY A 213 2.34 0.40 21.36
C GLY A 213 1.56 1.25 20.36
N ASP A 214 2.12 1.44 19.16
CA ASP A 214 1.36 1.98 18.04
C ASP A 214 0.26 0.97 17.65
N VAL A 215 -0.84 1.50 17.13
CA VAL A 215 -1.94 0.69 16.60
C VAL A 215 -2.20 1.10 15.16
N ILE A 216 -2.26 0.13 14.26
CA ILE A 216 -2.78 0.31 12.90
C ILE A 216 -4.18 -0.29 12.86
N VAL A 217 -5.16 0.56 12.58
CA VAL A 217 -6.52 0.13 12.26
C VAL A 217 -6.53 -0.36 10.82
N ASP A 218 -7.03 -1.58 10.61
CA ASP A 218 -7.14 -2.25 9.30
C ASP A 218 -8.55 -2.06 8.71
N SER A 219 -9.58 -2.23 9.55
CA SER A 219 -10.96 -2.10 9.12
C SER A 219 -11.87 -1.57 10.21
N LEU A 220 -12.85 -0.78 9.77
CA LEU A 220 -13.96 -0.28 10.57
C LEU A 220 -15.27 -0.63 9.85
N VAL A 221 -16.27 -1.09 10.60
CA VAL A 221 -17.62 -1.31 10.06
C VAL A 221 -18.60 -0.36 10.74
N ILE A 222 -19.29 0.43 9.91
CA ILE A 222 -20.37 1.31 10.35
C ILE A 222 -21.70 0.66 10.01
N GLU A 223 -22.67 0.76 10.90
CA GLU A 223 -24.05 0.33 10.68
C GLU A 223 -25.02 1.49 10.81
N ARG A 224 -25.94 1.63 9.83
CA ARG A 224 -27.08 2.52 9.98
C ARG A 224 -28.13 1.87 10.89
N THR A 225 -28.46 2.59 11.94
CA THR A 225 -29.49 2.22 12.91
C THR A 225 -30.60 3.27 12.93
N GLY A 226 -31.55 3.13 13.85
CA GLY A 226 -32.72 4.00 13.93
C GLY A 226 -33.81 3.69 12.89
N LEU A 227 -34.93 4.41 13.01
CA LEU A 227 -36.10 4.25 12.13
C LEU A 227 -35.87 5.03 10.83
N ALA A 228 -35.14 4.42 9.91
CA ALA A 228 -34.82 5.01 8.61
C ALA A 228 -34.55 3.94 7.55
N GLN A 229 -34.63 4.35 6.29
CA GLN A 229 -34.19 3.56 5.14
C GLN A 229 -32.76 3.96 4.74
N ASP A 230 -31.97 3.00 4.26
CA ASP A 230 -30.60 3.26 3.80
C ASP A 230 -30.56 4.32 2.71
N GLY A 231 -31.59 4.36 1.84
CA GLY A 231 -31.70 5.32 0.73
C GLY A 231 -31.78 6.78 1.14
N ALA A 232 -32.00 7.10 2.42
CA ALA A 232 -31.87 8.46 2.94
C ALA A 232 -30.41 8.95 2.97
N ILE A 233 -29.46 8.03 3.01
CA ILE A 233 -28.02 8.28 3.05
C ILE A 233 -27.42 7.79 1.73
N SER A 234 -26.83 8.72 0.96
CA SER A 234 -26.16 8.41 -0.31
C SER A 234 -24.90 7.59 -0.09
N SER A 235 -24.09 7.97 0.90
CA SER A 235 -22.88 7.27 1.31
C SER A 235 -22.44 7.70 2.71
N VAL A 236 -21.47 6.99 3.28
CA VAL A 236 -20.83 7.31 4.55
C VAL A 236 -19.32 7.41 4.40
N ASP A 237 -18.73 8.23 5.25
CA ASP A 237 -17.30 8.47 5.36
C ASP A 237 -16.87 8.43 6.84
N ILE A 238 -15.58 8.15 7.06
CA ILE A 238 -14.94 8.31 8.37
C ILE A 238 -14.08 9.56 8.32
N ILE A 239 -14.46 10.58 9.08
CA ILE A 239 -13.80 11.87 9.07
C ILE A 239 -12.82 11.97 10.25
N ASP A 240 -11.57 12.34 10.01
CA ASP A 240 -10.64 12.75 11.05
C ASP A 240 -11.08 14.12 11.58
N ASP A 241 -11.47 14.16 12.86
CA ASP A 241 -12.02 15.34 13.52
C ASP A 241 -11.03 16.53 13.54
N SER A 242 -9.72 16.24 13.62
CA SER A 242 -8.70 17.28 13.72
C SER A 242 -8.48 18.03 12.40
N THR A 243 -8.71 17.36 11.27
CA THR A 243 -8.49 17.93 9.94
C THR A 243 -9.80 18.21 9.18
N ASN A 244 -10.91 17.61 9.62
CA ASN A 244 -12.20 17.58 8.94
C ASN A 244 -12.16 16.87 7.57
N ARG A 245 -11.37 15.79 7.46
CA ARG A 245 -11.10 15.10 6.19
C ARG A 245 -11.40 13.63 6.28
N ALA A 246 -11.85 13.06 5.17
CA ALA A 246 -12.06 11.62 5.09
C ALA A 246 -10.73 10.88 5.25
N ILE A 247 -10.71 9.90 6.16
CA ILE A 247 -9.65 8.92 6.31
C ILE A 247 -9.74 7.91 5.16
N ASN A 248 -10.96 7.55 4.77
CA ASN A 248 -11.20 6.62 3.67
C ASN A 248 -10.94 7.27 2.31
N THR A 249 -10.42 6.47 1.37
CA THR A 249 -10.15 6.91 0.00
C THR A 249 -11.43 7.03 -0.82
N THR A 250 -12.43 6.18 -0.54
CA THR A 250 -13.70 6.15 -1.26
C THR A 250 -14.86 6.03 -0.29
N SER A 251 -15.87 6.88 -0.45
CA SER A 251 -17.12 6.82 0.33
C SER A 251 -17.82 5.49 0.12
N LYS A 252 -18.48 4.99 1.17
CA LYS A 252 -19.09 3.65 1.17
C LYS A 252 -20.61 3.75 1.22
N THR A 253 -21.29 2.80 0.57
CA THR A 253 -22.74 2.62 0.67
C THR A 253 -23.05 1.47 1.62
N PHE A 254 -24.30 1.41 2.10
CA PHE A 254 -24.76 0.32 2.95
C PHE A 254 -25.08 -0.93 2.13
N ASN A 255 -24.72 -2.09 2.67
CA ASN A 255 -25.13 -3.40 2.16
C ASN A 255 -26.51 -3.80 2.70
N SER A 256 -26.97 -5.03 2.41
CA SER A 256 -28.26 -5.55 2.88
C SER A 256 -28.37 -5.74 4.40
N LEU A 257 -27.27 -5.64 5.14
CA LEU A 257 -27.23 -5.64 6.61
C LEU A 257 -27.19 -4.22 7.17
N HIS A 258 -27.41 -3.19 6.34
CA HIS A 258 -27.30 -1.78 6.70
C HIS A 258 -25.87 -1.38 7.12
N GLN A 259 -24.85 -2.11 6.65
CA GLN A 259 -23.45 -1.94 7.03
C GLN A 259 -22.59 -1.43 5.88
N ALA A 260 -21.61 -0.59 6.22
CA ALA A 260 -20.57 -0.09 5.32
C ALA A 260 -19.19 -0.48 5.87
N ASN A 261 -18.38 -1.14 5.04
CA ASN A 261 -17.05 -1.63 5.42
C ASN A 261 -15.95 -0.71 4.88
N PHE A 262 -15.12 -0.21 5.78
CA PHE A 262 -13.93 0.59 5.50
C PHE A 262 -12.69 -0.27 5.74
N THR A 263 -11.73 -0.21 4.82
CA THR A 263 -10.52 -1.03 4.79
C THR A 263 -9.27 -0.19 4.52
N ASP A 264 -9.38 1.12 4.71
CA ASP A 264 -8.27 2.05 4.59
C ASP A 264 -7.49 2.05 5.90
N ASP A 265 -6.21 1.73 5.83
CA ASP A 265 -5.37 1.67 7.02
C ASP A 265 -5.07 3.05 7.57
N PHE A 266 -5.03 3.18 8.89
CA PHE A 266 -4.45 4.35 9.53
C PHE A 266 -3.83 4.04 10.88
N THR A 267 -2.74 4.74 11.19
CA THR A 267 -1.99 4.56 12.44
C THR A 267 -2.45 5.56 13.51
N ILE A 268 -2.52 5.07 14.73
CA ILE A 268 -2.65 5.87 15.95
C ILE A 268 -1.38 5.62 16.77
N SER A 269 -0.56 6.65 16.92
CA SER A 269 0.70 6.54 17.66
C SER A 269 0.44 6.26 19.14
N LYS A 270 1.34 5.51 19.76
CA LYS A 270 1.31 5.16 21.18
C LYS A 270 1.09 6.39 22.05
N GLY A 271 0.14 6.29 22.97
CA GLY A 271 -0.17 7.34 23.94
C GLY A 271 -0.96 8.50 23.36
N THR A 272 -1.42 8.40 22.10
CA THR A 272 -2.25 9.43 21.46
C THR A 272 -3.70 8.96 21.32
N THR A 273 -4.59 9.94 21.20
CA THR A 273 -6.00 9.73 20.86
C THR A 273 -6.26 10.36 19.50
N LYS A 274 -6.82 9.58 18.58
CA LYS A 274 -7.39 10.07 17.32
C LYS A 274 -8.91 10.05 17.44
N SER A 275 -9.54 11.21 17.29
CA SER A 275 -11.00 11.32 17.25
C SER A 275 -11.47 11.19 15.80
N VAL A 276 -12.44 10.32 15.57
CA VAL A 276 -13.05 10.10 14.25
C VAL A 276 -14.55 10.34 14.32
N ILE A 277 -15.12 10.83 13.22
CA ILE A 277 -16.55 11.08 13.08
C ILE A 277 -17.10 10.11 12.02
N LEU A 278 -18.14 9.37 12.38
CA LEU A 278 -18.96 8.62 11.43
C LEU A 278 -19.91 9.62 10.79
N ALA A 279 -19.68 9.93 9.52
CA ALA A 279 -20.41 10.98 8.81
C ALA A 279 -21.20 10.41 7.62
N ALA A 280 -22.33 11.02 7.32
CA ALA A 280 -23.18 10.65 6.20
C ALA A 280 -23.25 11.77 5.15
N ASN A 281 -23.18 11.39 3.89
CA ASN A 281 -23.60 12.21 2.76
C ASN A 281 -25.07 11.92 2.50
N MET A 282 -25.94 12.90 2.72
CA MET A 282 -27.39 12.74 2.62
C MET A 282 -27.83 12.63 1.15
N ALA A 283 -28.91 11.90 0.91
CA ALA A 283 -29.48 11.78 -0.43
C ALA A 283 -29.89 13.14 -1.00
N SER A 284 -29.88 13.25 -2.33
CA SER A 284 -30.27 14.49 -3.02
C SER A 284 -31.77 14.79 -2.97
N ASN A 285 -32.57 13.78 -2.60
CA ASN A 285 -33.99 13.91 -2.38
C ASN A 285 -34.39 13.07 -1.15
N LEU A 286 -34.93 13.75 -0.14
CA LEU A 286 -35.41 13.14 1.10
C LEU A 286 -36.94 13.10 1.19
N THR A 287 -37.67 13.33 0.10
CA THR A 287 -39.15 13.37 0.12
C THR A 287 -39.76 12.08 0.68
N SER A 288 -39.26 10.92 0.22
CA SER A 288 -39.72 9.60 0.69
C SER A 288 -39.21 9.23 2.09
N TYR A 289 -38.22 9.97 2.60
CA TYR A 289 -37.52 9.69 3.86
C TYR A 289 -37.78 10.78 4.91
N SER A 290 -38.78 11.63 4.68
CA SER A 290 -39.07 12.79 5.52
C SER A 290 -39.45 12.33 6.92
N ALA A 291 -38.86 12.97 7.94
CA ALA A 291 -39.03 12.64 9.36
C ALA A 291 -38.53 11.25 9.80
N GLU A 292 -37.84 10.50 8.93
CA GLU A 292 -37.06 9.34 9.38
C GLU A 292 -35.93 9.79 10.31
N ALA A 293 -35.51 8.87 11.18
CA ALA A 293 -34.60 9.15 12.29
C ALA A 293 -33.33 8.25 12.25
N PRO A 294 -32.48 8.33 11.22
CA PRO A 294 -31.26 7.51 11.15
C PRO A 294 -30.29 7.83 12.30
N SER A 295 -29.47 6.85 12.67
CA SER A 295 -28.24 7.00 13.46
C SER A 295 -27.13 6.13 12.85
N LEU A 296 -25.86 6.44 13.15
CA LEU A 296 -24.71 5.62 12.73
C LEU A 296 -24.02 4.99 13.94
N SER A 297 -23.68 3.71 13.85
CA SER A 297 -22.97 2.98 14.91
C SER A 297 -21.65 2.44 14.39
N LEU A 298 -20.59 2.53 15.19
CA LEU A 298 -19.39 1.73 14.97
C LEU A 298 -19.65 0.33 15.54
N VAL A 299 -19.68 -0.69 14.68
CA VAL A 299 -20.05 -2.06 15.08
C VAL A 299 -18.89 -3.06 15.04
N SER A 300 -17.82 -2.74 14.31
CA SER A 300 -16.60 -3.56 14.27
C SER A 300 -15.35 -2.71 14.09
N VAL A 301 -14.26 -3.17 14.71
CA VAL A 301 -12.89 -2.64 14.55
C VAL A 301 -11.93 -3.82 14.43
N ILE A 302 -11.16 -3.86 13.35
CA ILE A 302 -10.10 -4.85 13.11
C ILE A 302 -8.77 -4.10 13.04
N LEU A 303 -7.74 -4.66 13.68
CA LEU A 303 -6.40 -4.08 13.75
C LEU A 303 -5.41 -4.99 13.03
N LYS A 304 -4.32 -4.42 12.51
CA LYS A 304 -3.20 -5.19 11.99
C LYS A 304 -2.33 -5.76 13.11
N GLY A 305 -1.55 -6.79 12.75
CA GLY A 305 -0.51 -7.35 13.60
C GLY A 305 -1.08 -8.05 14.82
N SER A 306 -0.50 -7.77 15.98
CA SER A 306 -0.85 -8.39 17.27
C SER A 306 -1.59 -7.43 18.21
N ALA A 307 -1.94 -6.24 17.72
CA ALA A 307 -2.70 -5.27 18.50
C ALA A 307 -4.08 -5.82 18.90
N SER A 308 -4.59 -5.35 20.03
CA SER A 308 -5.90 -5.77 20.57
C SER A 308 -6.88 -4.61 20.69
N VAL A 309 -8.17 -4.90 20.54
CA VAL A 309 -9.26 -3.94 20.71
C VAL A 309 -9.88 -4.09 22.10
N SER A 310 -9.97 -2.99 22.84
CA SER A 310 -10.70 -2.86 24.10
C SER A 310 -11.85 -1.87 23.90
N ALA A 311 -13.02 -2.36 23.51
CA ALA A 311 -14.21 -1.55 23.24
C ALA A 311 -15.49 -2.31 23.60
N SER A 312 -16.52 -1.59 24.02
CA SER A 312 -17.89 -2.12 24.16
C SER A 312 -18.70 -1.71 22.92
N LEU A 313 -18.58 -2.49 21.85
CA LEU A 313 -19.33 -2.25 20.61
C LEU A 313 -20.78 -2.77 20.74
N PRO A 314 -21.77 -2.12 20.10
CA PRO A 314 -21.62 -0.98 19.20
C PRO A 314 -21.50 0.38 19.93
N LEU A 315 -20.77 1.32 19.31
CA LEU A 315 -20.75 2.73 19.73
C LEU A 315 -21.70 3.55 18.85
N THR A 316 -22.87 3.90 19.39
CA THR A 316 -23.98 4.51 18.66
C THR A 316 -24.13 5.99 19.02
N GLY A 317 -24.26 6.84 18.00
CA GLY A 317 -24.57 8.26 18.18
C GLY A 317 -26.07 8.54 18.27
N ASN A 318 -26.41 9.81 18.41
CA ASN A 318 -27.80 10.23 18.51
C ASN A 318 -28.51 10.16 17.14
N SER A 319 -29.83 9.92 17.16
CA SER A 319 -30.63 9.97 15.92
C SER A 319 -30.78 11.39 15.39
N MET A 320 -30.73 11.55 14.08
CA MET A 320 -30.98 12.80 13.36
C MET A 320 -32.30 12.72 12.60
N THR A 321 -33.05 13.82 12.49
CA THR A 321 -34.34 13.84 11.77
C THR A 321 -34.17 14.35 10.34
N ASN A 322 -34.55 13.56 9.36
CA ASN A 322 -34.46 13.94 7.94
C ASN A 322 -35.46 15.04 7.55
N ASN A 323 -34.99 16.04 6.80
CA ASN A 323 -35.78 17.14 6.24
C ASN A 323 -35.46 17.40 4.76
N ASN A 324 -36.48 17.40 3.91
CA ASN A 324 -36.32 17.66 2.47
C ASN A 324 -36.56 19.12 2.03
N THR A 325 -37.16 19.92 2.92
CA THR A 325 -37.66 21.26 2.62
C THR A 325 -36.60 22.35 2.69
N ILE A 326 -35.53 22.12 3.47
CA ILE A 326 -34.42 23.06 3.62
C ILE A 326 -33.44 22.87 2.47
N THR A 327 -33.00 23.97 1.89
CA THR A 327 -31.93 24.02 0.88
C THR A 327 -30.72 24.70 1.51
N ILE A 328 -29.54 24.16 1.28
CA ILE A 328 -28.25 24.70 1.75
C ILE A 328 -27.42 25.23 0.57
N GLY A 329 -26.38 25.99 0.85
CA GLY A 329 -25.33 26.30 -0.12
C GLY A 329 -24.71 25.03 -0.72
N GLU A 330 -24.43 25.08 -2.02
CA GLU A 330 -23.81 23.99 -2.77
C GLU A 330 -22.50 24.49 -3.39
N ALA A 331 -21.53 23.59 -3.53
CA ALA A 331 -20.27 23.84 -4.20
C ALA A 331 -20.05 22.78 -5.27
N THR A 332 -19.70 23.21 -6.48
CA THR A 332 -19.23 22.32 -7.54
C THR A 332 -17.76 22.59 -7.81
N ILE A 333 -17.00 21.50 -7.97
CA ILE A 333 -15.58 21.55 -8.29
C ILE A 333 -15.42 21.01 -9.70
N SER A 334 -14.64 21.72 -10.52
CA SER A 334 -14.30 21.29 -11.88
C SER A 334 -12.83 21.56 -12.17
N ILE A 335 -12.28 20.78 -13.10
CA ILE A 335 -10.92 21.03 -13.61
C ILE A 335 -10.94 22.36 -14.37
N GLY A 336 -9.94 23.20 -14.08
CA GLY A 336 -9.77 24.48 -14.74
C GLY A 336 -9.20 24.35 -16.15
N ALA A 337 -9.16 25.46 -16.89
CA ALA A 337 -8.67 25.47 -18.27
C ALA A 337 -7.18 25.08 -18.40
N TYR A 338 -6.39 25.23 -17.32
CA TYR A 338 -5.00 24.83 -17.28
C TYR A 338 -4.87 23.42 -16.69
N SER A 339 -4.48 22.44 -17.50
CA SER A 339 -4.05 21.13 -17.04
C SER A 339 -2.79 20.74 -17.80
N ASN A 340 -1.79 20.14 -17.14
CA ASN A 340 -0.56 19.69 -17.81
C ASN A 340 -0.77 18.50 -18.77
N ALA A 341 -2.00 18.16 -19.15
CA ALA A 341 -2.34 16.99 -19.95
C ALA A 341 -1.62 16.93 -21.33
N SER A 342 -0.84 17.94 -21.71
CA SER A 342 -0.11 18.01 -22.97
C SER A 342 1.42 18.24 -22.88
N SER A 343 2.05 18.40 -21.71
CA SER A 343 3.51 18.58 -21.63
C SER A 343 4.23 17.29 -21.20
N THR A 344 4.55 16.43 -22.15
CA THR A 344 5.16 15.11 -21.89
C THR A 344 6.67 15.15 -21.56
N ALA A 345 7.28 16.32 -21.38
CA ALA A 345 8.71 16.45 -21.07
C ALA A 345 9.00 17.69 -20.20
N ILE A 346 8.52 17.71 -18.96
CA ILE A 346 9.02 18.68 -17.96
C ILE A 346 10.39 18.20 -17.48
N GLN A 347 11.38 19.09 -17.50
CA GLN A 347 12.75 18.76 -17.12
C GLN A 347 12.86 18.64 -15.59
N VAL A 348 13.67 17.69 -15.13
CA VAL A 348 14.13 17.66 -13.73
C VAL A 348 14.90 18.95 -13.42
N GLY A 349 14.66 19.52 -12.25
CA GLY A 349 15.14 20.84 -11.83
C GLY A 349 14.23 22.00 -12.27
N LYS A 350 13.08 21.73 -12.90
CA LYS A 350 12.13 22.79 -13.23
C LYS A 350 11.43 23.30 -11.97
N GLU A 351 11.66 24.56 -11.63
CA GLU A 351 11.03 25.25 -10.50
C GLU A 351 9.75 25.98 -10.91
N ASP A 352 8.86 26.20 -9.94
CA ASP A 352 7.66 27.05 -10.01
C ASP A 352 6.75 26.74 -11.22
N TYR A 353 6.60 25.46 -11.55
CA TYR A 353 5.77 25.05 -12.69
C TYR A 353 4.32 24.81 -12.28
N THR A 354 3.37 25.42 -13.00
CA THR A 354 1.93 25.19 -12.77
C THR A 354 1.52 23.89 -13.46
N PHE A 355 1.06 22.90 -12.69
CA PHE A 355 0.69 21.57 -13.21
C PHE A 355 -0.81 21.41 -13.42
N PHE A 356 -1.60 22.09 -12.60
CA PHE A 356 -3.02 21.83 -12.47
C PHE A 356 -3.75 23.09 -12.06
N SER A 357 -4.97 23.26 -12.54
CA SER A 357 -5.89 24.28 -12.07
C SER A 357 -7.26 23.65 -11.84
N PHE A 358 -8.00 24.23 -10.91
CA PHE A 358 -9.37 23.85 -10.63
C PHE A 358 -10.20 25.09 -10.32
N GLN A 359 -11.51 24.93 -10.44
CA GLN A 359 -12.47 25.98 -10.13
C GLN A 359 -13.44 25.48 -9.09
N VAL A 360 -13.81 26.37 -8.17
CA VAL A 360 -14.86 26.14 -7.18
C VAL A 360 -15.99 27.11 -7.47
N GLN A 361 -17.16 26.58 -7.79
CA GLN A 361 -18.35 27.37 -8.07
C GLN A 361 -19.36 27.25 -6.93
N ALA A 362 -19.80 28.40 -6.42
CA ALA A 362 -20.92 28.46 -5.49
C ALA A 362 -22.25 28.34 -6.25
N GLY A 363 -23.18 27.58 -5.69
CA GLY A 363 -24.57 27.52 -6.16
C GLY A 363 -25.30 28.87 -6.02
N SER A 364 -26.54 28.92 -6.47
CA SER A 364 -27.34 30.15 -6.46
C SER A 364 -28.06 30.43 -5.14
N ALA A 365 -28.11 29.44 -4.23
CA ALA A 365 -28.84 29.54 -2.96
C ALA A 365 -28.10 30.40 -1.93
N GLU A 366 -26.87 30.02 -1.59
CA GLU A 366 -26.06 30.68 -0.56
C GLU A 366 -24.62 30.87 -1.05
N LYS A 367 -23.92 31.83 -0.44
CA LYS A 367 -22.46 31.91 -0.55
C LYS A 367 -21.82 30.75 0.20
N ILE A 368 -20.62 30.35 -0.21
CA ILE A 368 -19.89 29.25 0.41
C ILE A 368 -18.57 29.76 1.03
N GLN A 369 -18.05 28.99 1.97
CA GLN A 369 -16.75 29.18 2.57
C GLN A 369 -15.83 28.04 2.15
N PHE A 370 -14.64 28.39 1.67
CA PHE A 370 -13.63 27.45 1.18
C PHE A 370 -12.32 27.68 1.91
N SER A 371 -11.74 26.63 2.50
CA SER A 371 -10.60 26.75 3.42
C SER A 371 -9.55 25.66 3.28
N GLN A 372 -9.87 24.59 2.55
CA GLN A 372 -8.94 23.49 2.34
C GLN A 372 -9.26 22.70 1.07
N VAL A 373 -8.24 22.07 0.52
CA VAL A 373 -8.37 21.17 -0.64
C VAL A 373 -7.34 20.05 -0.58
N ARG A 374 -7.74 18.85 -1.00
CA ARG A 374 -6.83 17.74 -1.28
C ARG A 374 -6.58 17.68 -2.77
N VAL A 375 -5.33 17.45 -3.16
CA VAL A 375 -4.97 17.16 -4.54
C VAL A 375 -4.29 15.81 -4.59
N TYR A 376 -4.67 15.00 -5.57
CA TYR A 376 -4.15 13.66 -5.79
C TYR A 376 -3.22 13.64 -7.00
N GLN A 377 -2.14 12.89 -6.89
CA GLN A 377 -1.21 12.59 -7.97
C GLN A 377 -1.64 11.27 -8.64
N GLU A 378 -2.31 11.36 -9.79
CA GLU A 378 -2.72 10.20 -10.60
C GLU A 378 -1.54 9.58 -11.37
N GLY A 379 -0.49 10.35 -11.61
CA GLY A 379 0.71 9.90 -12.31
C GLY A 379 1.60 8.98 -11.48
N SER A 380 2.67 8.47 -12.09
CA SER A 380 3.62 7.57 -11.41
C SER A 380 4.62 8.28 -10.50
N ALA A 381 4.78 9.61 -10.61
CA ALA A 381 5.66 10.39 -9.75
C ALA A 381 5.22 10.35 -8.28
N SER A 382 6.19 10.44 -7.38
CA SER A 382 5.99 10.48 -5.93
C SER A 382 6.09 11.92 -5.41
N LEU A 383 5.06 12.36 -4.68
CA LEU A 383 5.09 13.62 -3.95
C LEU A 383 6.09 13.51 -2.79
N GLY A 384 6.91 14.54 -2.60
CA GLY A 384 7.94 14.62 -1.55
C GLY A 384 9.31 14.14 -1.97
N THR A 385 9.43 13.40 -3.07
CA THR A 385 10.72 13.01 -3.66
C THR A 385 10.89 13.56 -5.07
N ASP A 386 9.92 13.31 -5.94
CA ASP A 386 9.99 13.67 -7.37
C ASP A 386 9.38 15.05 -7.59
N VAL A 387 8.31 15.35 -6.85
CA VAL A 387 7.60 16.64 -6.87
C VAL A 387 7.60 17.22 -5.47
N ILE A 388 8.19 18.40 -5.31
CA ILE A 388 8.36 19.07 -4.01
C ILE A 388 7.83 20.51 -4.08
N ASN A 389 7.82 21.19 -2.92
CA ASN A 389 7.44 22.60 -2.81
C ASN A 389 6.10 22.90 -3.49
N LEU A 390 5.09 22.08 -3.22
CA LEU A 390 3.77 22.26 -3.81
C LEU A 390 3.10 23.50 -3.18
N GLU A 391 2.55 24.37 -4.01
CA GLU A 391 1.93 25.62 -3.61
C GLU A 391 0.55 25.76 -4.25
N LEU A 392 -0.41 26.30 -3.49
CA LEU A 392 -1.72 26.66 -3.99
C LEU A 392 -1.77 28.17 -4.21
N LEU A 393 -2.23 28.57 -5.39
CA LEU A 393 -2.39 29.95 -5.80
C LEU A 393 -3.85 30.26 -6.10
N GLN A 394 -4.28 31.47 -5.78
CA GLN A 394 -5.53 32.08 -6.23
C GLN A 394 -5.20 33.35 -7.00
N ASP A 395 -5.73 33.48 -8.23
CA ASP A 395 -5.50 34.64 -9.11
C ASP A 395 -4.01 35.02 -9.23
N GLY A 396 -3.14 34.01 -9.30
CA GLY A 396 -1.67 34.17 -9.42
C GLY A 396 -0.94 34.51 -8.11
N THR A 397 -1.64 34.65 -6.99
CA THR A 397 -1.04 34.89 -5.67
C THR A 397 -1.00 33.61 -4.86
N LYS A 398 0.15 33.26 -4.26
CA LYS A 398 0.26 32.13 -3.33
C LYS A 398 -0.61 32.33 -2.10
N ILE A 399 -1.42 31.33 -1.77
CA ILE A 399 -2.32 31.32 -0.61
C ILE A 399 -2.03 30.19 0.40
N ALA A 400 -1.35 29.11 -0.02
CA ALA A 400 -0.92 28.04 0.88
C ALA A 400 0.28 27.27 0.34
N ASP A 401 1.09 26.77 1.25
CA ASP A 401 2.04 25.69 1.00
C ASP A 401 1.34 24.33 1.21
N GLY A 402 1.72 23.34 0.40
CA GLY A 402 1.15 22.00 0.44
C GLY A 402 1.84 21.13 1.48
N VAL A 403 1.03 20.42 2.27
CA VAL A 403 1.49 19.39 3.20
C VAL A 403 1.28 18.03 2.56
N ILE A 404 2.37 17.33 2.26
CA ILE A 404 2.31 15.99 1.66
C ILE A 404 1.83 15.01 2.72
N SER A 405 0.67 14.39 2.49
CA SER A 405 0.10 13.40 3.41
C SER A 405 0.47 11.96 3.06
N THR A 406 0.70 11.68 1.78
CA THR A 406 1.32 10.43 1.28
C THR A 406 2.11 10.74 0.01
N SER A 407 2.81 9.75 -0.55
CA SER A 407 3.47 9.90 -1.86
C SER A 407 2.51 10.26 -3.01
N LYS A 408 1.18 10.22 -2.79
CA LYS A 408 0.17 10.55 -3.78
C LYS A 408 -0.79 11.66 -3.40
N TYR A 409 -0.86 12.06 -2.13
CA TYR A 409 -1.78 13.11 -1.68
C TYR A 409 -1.02 14.30 -1.10
N VAL A 410 -1.42 15.50 -1.52
CA VAL A 410 -1.01 16.77 -0.92
C VAL A 410 -2.24 17.53 -0.44
N ASP A 411 -2.10 18.16 0.70
CA ASP A 411 -3.17 18.84 1.41
C ASP A 411 -2.83 20.32 1.53
N PHE A 412 -3.76 21.18 1.12
CA PHE A 412 -3.63 22.63 1.27
C PHE A 412 -4.68 23.10 2.24
N SER A 413 -4.25 23.86 3.26
CA SER A 413 -5.12 24.56 4.21
C SER A 413 -4.76 26.03 4.20
N PHE A 414 -5.76 26.90 4.17
CA PHE A 414 -5.59 28.35 4.03
C PHE A 414 -6.67 29.11 4.79
N SER A 415 -6.48 30.43 4.91
CA SER A 415 -7.50 31.31 5.47
C SER A 415 -8.79 31.22 4.66
N THR A 416 -9.93 31.10 5.33
CA THR A 416 -11.22 30.91 4.67
C THR A 416 -11.52 31.99 3.62
N ILE A 417 -11.74 31.57 2.39
CA ILE A 417 -12.19 32.39 1.28
C ILE A 417 -13.71 32.28 1.19
N THR A 418 -14.39 33.41 1.04
CA THR A 418 -15.82 33.45 0.77
C THR A 418 -16.05 33.55 -0.73
N ILE A 419 -16.84 32.64 -1.29
CA ILE A 419 -17.25 32.67 -2.69
C ILE A 419 -18.74 33.02 -2.71
N ASP A 420 -19.07 34.19 -3.25
CA ASP A 420 -20.45 34.66 -3.31
C ASP A 420 -21.32 33.77 -4.21
N LYS A 421 -22.63 33.74 -3.94
CA LYS A 421 -23.58 32.90 -4.66
C LYS A 421 -23.46 33.09 -6.19
N GLY A 422 -23.44 31.98 -6.91
CA GLY A 422 -23.30 31.95 -8.37
C GLY A 422 -21.92 32.38 -8.90
N GLN A 423 -20.96 32.74 -8.04
CA GLN A 423 -19.60 33.08 -8.45
C GLN A 423 -18.70 31.85 -8.52
N ILE A 424 -17.60 32.01 -9.25
CA ILE A 424 -16.57 30.99 -9.45
C ILE A 424 -15.24 31.58 -8.96
N ALA A 425 -14.50 30.82 -8.16
CA ALA A 425 -13.11 31.12 -7.83
C ALA A 425 -12.19 30.13 -8.56
N GLN A 426 -11.04 30.61 -9.05
CA GLN A 426 -10.05 29.81 -9.77
C GLN A 426 -8.79 29.64 -8.94
N PHE A 427 -8.24 28.43 -8.99
CA PHE A 427 -7.06 28.04 -8.23
C PHE A 427 -6.07 27.31 -9.13
N GLN A 428 -4.79 27.45 -8.80
CA GLN A 428 -3.68 26.81 -9.50
C GLN A 428 -2.79 26.10 -8.50
N VAL A 429 -2.28 24.93 -8.89
CA VAL A 429 -1.28 24.18 -8.12
C VAL A 429 0.04 24.25 -8.87
N ARG A 430 1.04 24.78 -8.18
CA ARG A 430 2.41 24.93 -8.63
C ARG A 430 3.32 24.03 -7.83
N ALA A 431 4.39 23.54 -8.43
CA ALA A 431 5.38 22.71 -7.76
C ALA A 431 6.73 22.74 -8.49
N ASP A 432 7.75 22.21 -7.82
CA ASP A 432 9.07 21.97 -8.38
C ASP A 432 9.23 20.49 -8.77
N VAL A 433 9.93 20.24 -9.89
CA VAL A 433 10.34 18.90 -10.30
C VAL A 433 11.75 18.64 -9.79
N ASN A 434 11.86 17.81 -8.75
CA ASN A 434 13.13 17.48 -8.12
C ASN A 434 13.80 16.24 -8.72
N ASP A 435 13.02 15.22 -9.10
CA ASP A 435 13.52 13.98 -9.71
C ASP A 435 12.41 13.27 -10.51
N GLY A 436 12.62 12.03 -10.94
CA GLY A 436 11.62 11.17 -11.57
C GLY A 436 11.54 11.35 -13.09
N SER A 437 12.67 11.44 -13.79
CA SER A 437 12.75 11.68 -15.24
C SER A 437 11.96 10.71 -16.13
N ALA A 438 11.67 9.50 -15.63
CA ALA A 438 10.86 8.48 -16.30
C ALA A 438 9.42 8.36 -15.73
N ARG A 439 9.01 9.26 -14.84
CA ARG A 439 7.72 9.23 -14.13
C ARG A 439 6.80 10.35 -14.59
N THR A 440 5.50 10.12 -14.46
CA THR A 440 4.47 11.06 -14.91
C THR A 440 3.94 11.86 -13.74
N ILE A 441 3.80 13.17 -13.92
CA ILE A 441 3.11 14.08 -13.01
C ILE A 441 1.74 14.38 -13.63
N LYS A 442 0.67 13.99 -12.96
CA LYS A 442 -0.72 14.25 -13.33
C LYS A 442 -1.55 14.52 -12.07
N LEU A 443 -1.72 15.79 -11.73
CA LEU A 443 -2.48 16.18 -10.55
C LEU A 443 -3.98 16.29 -10.86
N GLY A 444 -4.82 15.90 -9.89
CA GLY A 444 -6.28 15.90 -9.96
C GLY A 444 -6.94 16.13 -8.61
N ILE A 445 -8.27 16.22 -8.61
CA ILE A 445 -9.12 16.45 -7.42
C ILE A 445 -10.31 15.50 -7.38
#